data_AF-A0A0F9DRQ8-F1
#
_entry.id   AF-A0A0F9DRQ8-F1
#
_cell.length_a   1.000
_cell.length_b   1.000
_cell.length_c   1.000
_cell.angle_alpha   90.00
_cell.angle_beta   90.00
_cell.angle_gamma   90.00
#
_symmetry.space_group_name_H-M   'P 1'
#
loop_
_entity.id
_entity.type
_entity.pdbx_description
1 polymer ?
#
loop_
_entity_poly.entity_id
_entity_poly.type
_entity_poly.pdbx_seq_one_letter_code
_entity_poly.pdbx_strand_id
1 'polypeptide(L)'
;RTDPLLRLVKSLGKWLTAPFGIVLEAMRDRKFIYFAGYGATLSLALHMAGPFFWRNALENMRYSNLGALLRLTFDDLMARGRSPNQQDQERFARAVADAREFAQEPSGWLVLSGPSGCGKTHLAAAIANACIEGGRPALFMVVPDLLDHLRVAYQPDSEIGYDELFEMVRSAPLLILDDLGMHSSTPWADEKLYQLINHRYQGRMPTVFTTAKEISELDPRLQTRLGDVALSRLHRLESGPAGGLGDLDALDLPLLQRMTFKTFDPQHLESDRQELKLIQDAQRQALKFAEEPKDWLVFAGKAGRGKTRLAAAIGNYRRQADPGVLFVIVPDLLDRLRSSFNSQNPKAFDDLFERVRSASLLILDDLGSQTGTAWAEEKLFQLLNYRYNACLPTVITTSLTRKDMNARLFSRLTDPQVSTVLRMGSFDFLGGEREGERGQSGKRFPARGRGRRG
;
A
#
# COMPACT_ATOMS: atom_id res chain seq x y z
N ARG A 1 20.63 -43.18 41.65
CA ARG A 1 19.23 -42.99 42.14
C ARG A 1 18.82 -41.60 41.73
N THR A 2 17.99 -41.52 40.70
CA THR A 2 17.66 -40.31 39.93
C THR A 2 16.62 -39.48 40.64
N ASP A 3 16.92 -38.20 40.85
CA ASP A 3 16.07 -37.22 41.51
C ASP A 3 14.74 -37.00 40.75
N PRO A 4 13.57 -37.18 41.40
CA PRO A 4 12.25 -36.97 40.82
C PRO A 4 12.02 -35.56 40.26
N LEU A 5 12.69 -34.53 40.80
CA LEU A 5 12.54 -33.14 40.35
C LEU A 5 13.06 -32.91 38.94
N LEU A 6 14.14 -33.61 38.56
CA LEU A 6 14.75 -33.48 37.22
C LEU A 6 13.87 -34.10 36.12
N ARG A 7 13.03 -35.09 36.46
CA ARG A 7 12.01 -35.64 35.54
C ARG A 7 10.80 -34.72 35.40
N LEU A 8 10.40 -34.03 36.47
CA LEU A 8 9.27 -33.10 36.47
C LEU A 8 9.55 -31.86 35.59
N VAL A 9 10.77 -31.32 35.67
CA VAL A 9 11.21 -30.19 34.82
C VAL A 9 11.28 -30.61 33.35
N LYS A 10 11.76 -31.84 33.05
CA LYS A 10 11.77 -32.39 31.68
C LYS A 10 10.38 -32.72 31.15
N SER A 11 9.39 -33.05 32.00
CA SER A 11 8.01 -33.28 31.56
C SER A 11 7.26 -31.97 31.35
N LEU A 12 7.48 -30.94 32.18
CA LEU A 12 6.87 -29.61 32.01
C LEU A 12 7.31 -28.91 30.72
N GLY A 13 8.58 -29.09 30.31
CA GLY A 13 9.08 -28.59 29.02
C GLY A 13 8.40 -29.19 27.78
N LYS A 14 7.71 -30.33 27.90
CA LYS A 14 6.94 -30.94 26.80
C LYS A 14 5.46 -30.53 26.75
N TRP A 15 4.93 -29.88 27.80
CA TRP A 15 3.53 -29.44 27.85
C TRP A 15 3.34 -27.95 27.50
N LEU A 16 4.41 -27.15 27.57
CA LEU A 16 4.43 -25.76 27.10
C LEU A 16 4.42 -25.61 25.57
N THR A 17 4.39 -26.72 24.82
CA THR A 17 4.32 -26.74 23.35
C THR A 17 2.91 -26.95 22.79
N ALA A 18 1.86 -26.88 23.61
CA ALA A 18 0.49 -26.90 23.10
C ALA A 18 0.16 -25.55 22.41
N PRO A 19 -0.41 -25.55 21.19
CA PRO A 19 -0.70 -24.32 20.46
C PRO A 19 -1.73 -23.45 21.19
N PHE A 20 -1.42 -22.15 21.25
CA PHE A 20 -2.13 -21.06 21.95
C PHE A 20 -3.66 -21.02 21.71
N GLY A 21 -4.16 -21.62 20.62
CA GLY A 21 -5.58 -21.66 20.28
C GLY A 21 -6.46 -22.48 21.23
N ILE A 22 -5.95 -23.58 21.82
CA ILE A 22 -6.77 -24.48 22.66
C ILE A 22 -7.09 -23.83 24.02
N VAL A 23 -6.18 -23.01 24.53
CA VAL A 23 -6.36 -22.32 25.83
C VAL A 23 -7.35 -21.16 25.72
N LEU A 24 -7.36 -20.46 24.57
CA LEU A 24 -8.33 -19.39 24.28
C LEU A 24 -9.76 -19.94 24.12
N GLU A 25 -9.93 -21.10 23.49
CA GLU A 25 -11.25 -21.72 23.29
C GLU A 25 -11.83 -22.28 24.60
N ALA A 26 -10.97 -22.83 25.49
CA ALA A 26 -11.40 -23.30 26.81
C ALA A 26 -11.82 -22.16 27.77
N MET A 27 -11.22 -20.97 27.66
CA MET A 27 -11.57 -19.83 28.52
C MET A 27 -12.83 -19.08 28.07
N ARG A 28 -13.20 -19.13 26.77
CA ARG A 28 -14.45 -18.53 26.28
C ARG A 28 -15.70 -19.20 26.86
N ASP A 29 -15.60 -20.49 27.20
CA ASP A 29 -16.73 -21.33 27.62
C ASP A 29 -16.85 -21.55 29.14
N ARG A 30 -16.02 -20.92 29.98
CA ARG A 30 -15.98 -21.14 31.46
C ARG A 30 -15.99 -22.62 31.87
N LYS A 31 -15.39 -23.52 31.08
CA LYS A 31 -15.26 -24.93 31.49
C LYS A 31 -13.93 -25.13 32.19
N PHE A 32 -13.99 -25.28 33.52
CA PHE A 32 -12.87 -25.73 34.32
C PHE A 32 -12.47 -27.15 33.89
N ILE A 33 -11.31 -27.28 33.23
CA ILE A 33 -10.72 -28.60 32.96
C ILE A 33 -9.95 -29.03 34.22
N TYR A 34 -10.56 -29.90 35.01
CA TYR A 34 -9.91 -30.60 36.12
C TYR A 34 -9.00 -31.70 35.55
N PHE A 35 -7.68 -31.52 35.60
CA PHE A 35 -6.74 -32.61 35.38
C PHE A 35 -6.50 -33.36 36.70
N ALA A 36 -7.09 -34.56 36.82
CA ALA A 36 -6.86 -35.47 37.92
C ALA A 36 -5.40 -35.97 37.90
N GLY A 37 -4.61 -35.61 38.91
CA GLY A 37 -3.29 -36.21 39.12
C GLY A 37 -2.31 -35.42 40.00
N TYR A 38 -2.35 -34.09 39.99
CA TYR A 38 -1.40 -33.24 40.75
C TYR A 38 -2.05 -31.91 41.22
N GLY A 39 -3.25 -32.01 41.79
CA GLY A 39 -4.17 -30.88 42.01
C GLY A 39 -3.78 -29.84 43.06
N ALA A 40 -2.74 -30.04 43.87
CA ALA A 40 -2.39 -29.09 44.93
C ALA A 40 -1.19 -28.17 44.58
N THR A 41 -0.19 -28.66 43.85
CA THR A 41 1.04 -27.90 43.58
C THR A 41 0.97 -27.04 42.32
N LEU A 42 0.26 -27.50 41.27
CA LEU A 42 0.05 -26.69 40.06
C LEU A 42 -0.97 -25.56 40.30
N SER A 43 -1.99 -25.82 41.13
CA SER A 43 -3.00 -24.82 41.50
C SER A 43 -2.42 -23.68 42.32
N LEU A 44 -1.44 -23.97 43.20
CA LEU A 44 -0.78 -22.94 44.00
C LEU A 44 0.19 -22.09 43.16
N ALA A 45 0.93 -22.70 42.24
CA ALA A 45 1.82 -21.98 41.32
C ALA A 45 1.04 -21.07 40.34
N LEU A 46 -0.09 -21.55 39.80
CA LEU A 46 -0.98 -20.71 38.99
C LEU A 46 -1.71 -19.63 39.81
N HIS A 47 -2.08 -19.89 41.07
CA HIS A 47 -2.73 -18.89 41.93
C HIS A 47 -1.77 -17.80 42.44
N MET A 48 -0.48 -18.12 42.67
CA MET A 48 0.48 -17.16 43.21
C MET A 48 1.23 -16.38 42.12
N ALA A 49 1.53 -16.99 40.97
CA ALA A 49 2.22 -16.30 39.87
C ALA A 49 1.27 -15.77 38.78
N GLY A 50 0.11 -16.41 38.57
CA GLY A 50 -0.84 -16.03 37.54
C GLY A 50 -1.34 -14.59 37.66
N PRO A 51 -1.92 -14.16 38.80
CA PRO A 51 -2.46 -12.81 38.92
C PRO A 51 -1.41 -11.70 38.77
N PHE A 52 -0.16 -11.94 39.17
CA PHE A 52 0.94 -10.98 39.06
C PHE A 52 1.47 -10.91 37.62
N PHE A 53 1.65 -12.06 36.96
CA PHE A 53 2.08 -12.13 35.57
C PHE A 53 1.01 -11.56 34.62
N TRP A 54 -0.28 -11.84 34.87
CA TRP A 54 -1.39 -11.31 34.09
C TRP A 54 -1.64 -9.81 34.33
N ARG A 55 -1.47 -9.30 35.56
CA ARG A 55 -1.52 -7.84 35.81
C ARG A 55 -0.40 -7.12 35.08
N ASN A 56 0.84 -7.58 35.21
CA ASN A 56 1.97 -6.97 34.52
C ASN A 56 1.84 -7.09 33.00
N ALA A 57 1.32 -8.21 32.47
CA ALA A 57 1.06 -8.36 31.04
C ALA A 57 -0.05 -7.42 30.55
N LEU A 58 -1.14 -7.24 31.31
CA LEU A 58 -2.22 -6.30 30.97
C LEU A 58 -1.80 -4.83 31.11
N GLU A 59 -0.98 -4.49 32.11
CA GLU A 59 -0.38 -3.16 32.28
C GLU A 59 0.63 -2.88 31.17
N ASN A 60 1.50 -3.84 30.83
CA ASN A 60 2.43 -3.74 29.70
C ASN A 60 1.68 -3.62 28.36
N MET A 61 0.57 -4.33 28.16
CA MET A 61 -0.26 -4.20 26.96
C MET A 61 -0.92 -2.82 26.87
N ARG A 62 -1.41 -2.27 27.99
CA ARG A 62 -1.93 -0.89 28.04
C ARG A 62 -0.83 0.15 27.78
N TYR A 63 0.37 -0.09 28.31
CA TYR A 63 1.55 0.75 28.11
C TYR A 63 2.06 0.71 26.65
N SER A 64 1.90 -0.42 25.97
CA SER A 64 2.56 -0.66 24.68
C SER A 64 2.01 0.09 23.47
N ASN A 65 0.80 0.67 23.56
CA ASN A 65 0.12 1.37 22.47
C ASN A 65 0.00 0.56 21.15
N LEU A 66 0.01 -0.77 21.24
CA LEU A 66 -0.04 -1.66 20.07
C LEU A 66 -1.46 -1.81 19.48
N GLY A 67 -2.52 -1.72 20.29
CA GLY A 67 -3.91 -1.75 19.81
C GLY A 67 -4.20 -2.88 18.80
N ALA A 68 -4.51 -2.52 17.55
CA ALA A 68 -4.80 -3.46 16.46
C ALA A 68 -3.57 -4.23 15.94
N LEU A 69 -2.36 -3.83 16.30
CA LEU A 69 -1.08 -4.46 15.91
C LEU A 69 -0.72 -5.68 16.77
N LEU A 70 -1.49 -5.97 17.84
CA LEU A 70 -1.30 -7.17 18.68
C LEU A 70 -1.38 -8.49 17.87
N ARG A 71 -2.11 -8.48 16.75
CA ARG A 71 -2.21 -9.64 15.83
C ARG A 71 -0.99 -9.83 14.94
N LEU A 72 -0.05 -8.89 14.92
CA LEU A 72 1.12 -8.94 14.04
C LEU A 72 2.25 -9.64 14.77
N THR A 73 2.27 -10.96 14.69
CA THR A 73 3.31 -11.79 15.31
C THR A 73 4.34 -12.25 14.28
N PHE A 74 5.43 -12.85 14.76
CA PHE A 74 6.41 -13.52 13.90
C PHE A 74 5.85 -14.77 13.20
N ASP A 75 4.77 -15.36 13.71
CA ASP A 75 4.14 -16.56 13.14
C ASP A 75 3.24 -16.22 11.95
N ASP A 76 2.60 -15.04 11.99
CA ASP A 76 1.78 -14.51 10.89
C ASP A 76 2.62 -13.82 9.80
N LEU A 77 3.94 -13.72 9.99
CA LEU A 77 4.85 -13.04 9.07
C LEU A 77 5.29 -13.97 7.93
N MET A 78 5.22 -13.48 6.68
CA MET A 78 5.81 -14.17 5.53
C MET A 78 7.33 -14.22 5.67
N ALA A 79 7.91 -15.40 5.89
CA ALA A 79 9.34 -15.56 6.17
C ALA A 79 10.30 -14.99 5.11
N ARG A 80 9.83 -14.76 3.88
CA ARG A 80 10.59 -14.20 2.76
C ARG A 80 10.07 -12.85 2.27
N GLY A 81 9.13 -12.23 2.99
CA GLY A 81 8.51 -10.98 2.54
C GLY A 81 7.60 -11.18 1.32
N ARG A 82 7.16 -10.06 0.72
CA ARG A 82 6.23 -10.05 -0.42
C ARG A 82 6.90 -9.83 -1.78
N SER A 83 8.17 -9.42 -1.79
CA SER A 83 8.91 -9.16 -3.03
C SER A 83 9.05 -10.42 -3.89
N PRO A 84 8.85 -10.32 -5.21
CA PRO A 84 9.15 -11.41 -6.14
C PRO A 84 10.66 -11.57 -6.39
N ASN A 85 11.50 -10.60 -5.99
CA ASN A 85 12.94 -10.62 -6.20
C ASN A 85 13.63 -11.49 -5.12
N GLN A 86 14.37 -12.51 -5.57
CA GLN A 86 15.10 -13.42 -4.69
C GLN A 86 16.09 -12.70 -3.75
N GLN A 87 16.75 -11.64 -4.21
CA GLN A 87 17.70 -10.89 -3.36
C GLN A 87 16.98 -10.14 -2.23
N ASP A 88 15.81 -9.59 -2.52
CA ASP A 88 15.00 -8.91 -1.51
C ASP A 88 14.39 -9.92 -0.52
N GLN A 89 13.99 -11.10 -1.00
CA GLN A 89 13.56 -12.21 -0.14
C GLN A 89 14.66 -12.64 0.85
N GLU A 90 15.90 -12.74 0.38
CA GLU A 90 17.05 -13.08 1.23
C GLU A 90 17.35 -11.98 2.26
N ARG A 91 17.27 -10.69 1.85
CA ARG A 91 17.42 -9.56 2.77
C ARG A 91 16.34 -9.53 3.83
N PHE A 92 15.08 -9.76 3.43
CA PHE A 92 13.96 -9.85 4.35
C PHE A 92 14.16 -11.00 5.34
N ALA A 93 14.53 -12.19 4.86
CA ALA A 93 14.78 -13.34 5.73
C ALA A 93 15.90 -13.08 6.76
N ARG A 94 16.98 -12.39 6.37
CA ARG A 94 18.02 -11.95 7.31
C ARG A 94 17.49 -10.95 8.34
N ALA A 95 16.71 -9.97 7.90
CA ALA A 95 16.09 -9.01 8.82
C ALA A 95 15.14 -9.70 9.82
N VAL A 96 14.41 -10.74 9.40
CA VAL A 96 13.56 -11.54 10.30
C VAL A 96 14.39 -12.30 11.32
N ALA A 97 15.52 -12.89 10.92
CA ALA A 97 16.42 -13.59 11.83
C ALA A 97 16.97 -12.63 12.91
N ASP A 98 17.48 -11.47 12.48
CA ASP A 98 18.04 -10.45 13.38
C ASP A 98 16.96 -9.82 14.25
N ALA A 99 15.74 -9.64 13.74
CA ALA A 99 14.59 -9.19 14.53
C ALA A 99 14.18 -10.20 15.61
N ARG A 100 14.22 -11.50 15.32
CA ARG A 100 13.94 -12.54 16.33
C ARG A 100 15.02 -12.55 17.41
N GLU A 101 16.29 -12.42 17.04
CA GLU A 101 17.39 -12.28 17.99
C GLU A 101 17.22 -11.03 18.85
N PHE A 102 16.95 -9.88 18.23
CA PHE A 102 16.71 -8.62 18.92
C PHE A 102 15.52 -8.72 19.90
N ALA A 103 14.43 -9.39 19.51
CA ALA A 103 13.29 -9.60 20.39
C ALA A 103 13.60 -10.50 21.59
N GLN A 104 14.58 -11.40 21.47
CA GLN A 104 15.05 -12.26 22.56
C GLN A 104 15.99 -11.54 23.50
N GLU A 105 16.81 -10.60 23.03
CA GLU A 105 17.71 -9.79 23.85
C GLU A 105 17.86 -8.38 23.25
N PRO A 106 16.92 -7.45 23.55
CA PRO A 106 16.92 -6.11 22.98
C PRO A 106 18.19 -5.36 23.39
N SER A 107 19.07 -5.13 22.42
CA SER A 107 20.32 -4.41 22.62
C SER A 107 20.71 -3.66 21.36
N GLY A 108 21.17 -2.42 21.56
CA GLY A 108 21.42 -1.49 20.46
C GLY A 108 20.15 -1.15 19.68
N TRP A 109 20.32 -0.74 18.43
CA TRP A 109 19.25 -0.26 17.57
C TRP A 109 19.06 -1.17 16.37
N LEU A 110 17.80 -1.31 15.96
CA LEU A 110 17.43 -2.00 14.73
C LEU A 110 16.70 -0.99 13.83
N VAL A 111 17.23 -0.75 12.64
CA VAL A 111 16.64 0.18 11.68
C VAL A 111 16.16 -0.61 10.47
N LEU A 112 14.86 -0.59 10.23
CA LEU A 112 14.19 -1.24 9.10
C LEU A 112 13.84 -0.19 8.06
N SER A 113 14.49 -0.24 6.89
CA SER A 113 14.22 0.68 5.78
C SER A 113 13.68 -0.05 4.55
N GLY A 114 12.92 0.68 3.74
CA GLY A 114 12.38 0.15 2.49
C GLY A 114 11.00 0.72 2.14
N PRO A 115 10.48 0.46 0.93
CA PRO A 115 9.22 1.02 0.44
C PRO A 115 8.01 0.63 1.32
N SER A 116 6.89 1.35 1.17
CA SER A 116 5.63 0.96 1.82
C SER A 116 5.24 -0.48 1.45
N GLY A 117 4.58 -1.19 2.37
CA GLY A 117 4.08 -2.54 2.13
C GLY A 117 5.10 -3.69 2.19
N CYS A 118 6.41 -3.41 2.36
CA CYS A 118 7.45 -4.45 2.45
C CYS A 118 7.53 -5.17 3.81
N GLY A 119 6.67 -4.82 4.78
CA GLY A 119 6.57 -5.52 6.07
C GLY A 119 7.32 -4.91 7.26
N LYS A 120 7.88 -3.69 7.14
CA LYS A 120 8.61 -3.01 8.23
C LYS A 120 7.80 -2.90 9.53
N THR A 121 6.58 -2.33 9.45
CA THR A 121 5.67 -2.17 10.59
C THR A 121 5.27 -3.51 11.21
N HIS A 122 5.03 -4.53 10.38
CA HIS A 122 4.73 -5.88 10.88
C HIS A 122 5.92 -6.42 11.66
N LEU A 123 7.13 -6.34 11.10
CA LEU A 123 8.33 -6.84 11.78
C LEU A 123 8.59 -6.07 13.10
N ALA A 124 8.42 -4.75 13.11
CA ALA A 124 8.55 -3.93 14.30
C ALA A 124 7.49 -4.26 15.36
N ALA A 125 6.24 -4.47 14.97
CA ALA A 125 5.17 -4.90 15.87
C ALA A 125 5.42 -6.32 16.40
N ALA A 126 5.92 -7.24 15.57
CA ALA A 126 6.28 -8.60 15.97
C ALA A 126 7.39 -8.62 17.02
N ILE A 127 8.40 -7.75 16.90
CA ILE A 127 9.43 -7.55 17.93
C ILE A 127 8.78 -7.09 19.24
N ALA A 128 7.92 -6.06 19.18
CA ALA A 128 7.25 -5.53 20.36
C ALA A 128 6.39 -6.59 21.06
N ASN A 129 5.57 -7.32 20.30
CA ASN A 129 4.73 -8.41 20.80
C ASN A 129 5.57 -9.51 21.47
N ALA A 130 6.62 -9.99 20.81
CA ALA A 130 7.51 -11.02 21.37
C ALA A 130 8.22 -10.56 22.65
N CYS A 131 8.62 -9.28 22.74
CA CYS A 131 9.18 -8.72 23.97
C CYS A 131 8.16 -8.70 25.11
N ILE A 132 6.93 -8.26 24.84
CA ILE A 132 5.84 -8.21 25.84
C ILE A 132 5.45 -9.61 26.31
N GLU A 133 5.34 -10.57 25.40
CA GLU A 133 5.11 -11.98 25.73
C GLU A 133 6.24 -12.56 26.59
N GLY A 134 7.48 -12.14 26.33
CA GLY A 134 8.65 -12.43 27.16
C GLY A 134 8.70 -11.67 28.49
N GLY A 135 7.68 -10.88 28.84
CA GLY A 135 7.59 -10.11 30.08
C GLY A 135 8.38 -8.81 30.10
N ARG A 136 8.86 -8.33 28.95
CA ARG A 136 9.61 -7.07 28.83
C ARG A 136 8.72 -5.95 28.30
N PRO A 137 8.60 -4.81 29.00
CA PRO A 137 7.84 -3.68 28.52
C PRO A 137 8.41 -3.14 27.20
N ALA A 138 7.54 -2.93 26.22
CA ALA A 138 7.86 -2.30 24.95
C ALA A 138 6.80 -1.24 24.65
N LEU A 139 7.21 -0.10 24.13
CA LEU A 139 6.34 1.01 23.74
C LEU A 139 6.39 1.19 22.22
N PHE A 140 5.24 1.08 21.55
CA PHE A 140 5.11 1.28 20.11
C PHE A 140 4.48 2.63 19.81
N MET A 141 5.21 3.49 19.10
CA MET A 141 4.72 4.81 18.71
C MET A 141 4.89 5.01 17.21
N VAL A 142 3.80 5.37 16.55
CA VAL A 142 3.83 5.93 15.19
C VAL A 142 4.32 7.37 15.32
N VAL A 143 5.37 7.74 14.58
CA VAL A 143 6.06 9.03 14.74
C VAL A 143 5.14 10.24 14.51
N PRO A 144 4.32 10.29 13.43
CA PRO A 144 3.30 11.32 13.27
C PRO A 144 2.37 11.48 14.48
N ASP A 145 1.82 10.37 14.99
CA ASP A 145 0.88 10.38 16.11
C ASP A 145 1.54 10.84 17.41
N LEU A 146 2.79 10.42 17.66
CA LEU A 146 3.59 10.88 18.79
C LEU A 146 3.73 12.40 18.77
N LEU A 147 4.08 12.97 17.62
CA LEU A 147 4.27 14.41 17.47
C LEU A 147 2.96 15.18 17.65
N ASP A 148 1.85 14.67 17.14
CA ASP A 148 0.54 15.28 17.36
C ASP A 148 0.12 15.22 18.83
N HIS A 149 0.33 14.10 19.52
CA HIS A 149 0.07 14.00 20.95
C HIS A 149 0.93 14.98 21.76
N LEU A 150 2.22 15.09 21.44
CA LEU A 150 3.12 16.07 22.06
C LEU A 150 2.68 17.51 21.79
N ARG A 151 2.08 17.80 20.63
CA ARG A 151 1.57 19.13 20.27
C ARG A 151 0.27 19.46 21.02
N VAL A 152 -0.62 18.48 21.20
CA VAL A 152 -1.87 18.64 21.98
C VAL A 152 -1.56 18.84 23.46
N ALA A 153 -0.59 18.09 24.01
CA ALA A 153 -0.19 18.19 25.41
C ALA A 153 0.47 19.55 25.77
N TYR A 154 0.81 20.37 24.78
CA TYR A 154 1.28 21.76 24.97
C TYR A 154 0.13 22.74 25.29
N GLN A 155 -1.13 22.32 25.16
CA GLN A 155 -2.28 23.16 25.48
C GLN A 155 -2.52 23.21 27.01
N PRO A 156 -2.89 24.38 27.59
CA PRO A 156 -3.00 24.56 29.03
C PRO A 156 -3.98 23.62 29.76
N ASP A 157 -4.95 23.04 29.03
CA ASP A 157 -6.07 22.26 29.56
C ASP A 157 -5.96 20.73 29.32
N SER A 158 -4.76 20.21 29.03
CA SER A 158 -4.54 18.78 28.76
C SER A 158 -4.50 17.93 30.04
N GLU A 159 -5.22 16.79 30.07
CA GLU A 159 -5.27 15.85 31.21
C GLU A 159 -3.93 15.14 31.48
N ILE A 160 -3.06 15.00 30.47
CA ILE A 160 -1.71 14.43 30.60
C ILE A 160 -0.72 15.55 30.31
N GLY A 161 0.20 15.79 31.25
CA GLY A 161 1.25 16.79 31.08
C GLY A 161 2.21 16.41 29.96
N TYR A 162 2.56 17.37 29.09
CA TYR A 162 3.57 17.19 28.04
C TYR A 162 4.85 16.50 28.55
N ASP A 163 5.34 16.93 29.72
CA ASP A 163 6.56 16.42 30.32
C ASP A 163 6.44 14.94 30.72
N GLU A 164 5.26 14.49 31.17
CA GLU A 164 5.04 13.08 31.56
C GLU A 164 5.01 12.16 30.34
N LEU A 165 4.29 12.55 29.27
CA LEU A 165 4.25 11.78 28.03
C LEU A 165 5.63 11.70 27.38
N PHE A 166 6.33 12.83 27.29
CA PHE A 166 7.66 12.87 26.69
C PHE A 166 8.65 12.03 27.50
N GLU A 167 8.59 12.09 28.84
CA GLU A 167 9.46 11.30 29.70
C GLU A 167 9.16 9.80 29.63
N MET A 168 7.89 9.42 29.54
CA MET A 168 7.47 8.04 29.33
C MET A 168 8.06 7.46 28.04
N VAL A 169 7.97 8.20 26.93
CA VAL A 169 8.53 7.79 25.63
C VAL A 169 10.07 7.75 25.69
N ARG A 170 10.67 8.75 26.35
CA ARG A 170 12.11 8.90 26.46
C ARG A 170 12.75 7.76 27.25
N SER A 171 12.13 7.35 28.35
CA SER A 171 12.63 6.33 29.30
C SER A 171 12.17 4.90 29.00
N ALA A 172 11.35 4.69 27.97
CA ALA A 172 10.82 3.37 27.62
C ALA A 172 11.94 2.31 27.49
N PRO A 173 11.83 1.13 28.16
CA PRO A 173 12.86 0.09 28.13
C PRO A 173 13.17 -0.41 26.71
N LEU A 174 12.13 -0.59 25.90
CA LEU A 174 12.21 -0.77 24.46
C LEU A 174 11.24 0.21 23.82
N LEU A 175 11.75 1.04 22.90
CA LEU A 175 10.93 1.95 22.11
C LEU A 175 10.92 1.53 20.65
N ILE A 176 9.74 1.50 20.04
CA ILE A 176 9.56 1.33 18.61
C ILE A 176 9.02 2.64 18.06
N LEU A 177 9.74 3.21 17.10
CA LEU A 177 9.36 4.41 16.37
C LEU A 177 9.05 4.03 14.92
N ASP A 178 7.76 3.90 14.63
CA ASP A 178 7.27 3.53 13.30
C ASP A 178 7.11 4.76 12.40
N ASP A 179 7.37 4.60 11.10
CA ASP A 179 7.26 5.64 10.06
C ASP A 179 8.09 6.91 10.31
N LEU A 180 9.34 6.72 10.76
CA LEU A 180 10.30 7.80 10.91
C LEU A 180 10.53 8.53 9.57
N GLY A 181 10.32 9.85 9.59
CA GLY A 181 10.51 10.72 8.43
C GLY A 181 9.27 10.91 7.56
N MET A 182 8.12 10.34 7.92
CA MET A 182 6.82 10.56 7.25
C MET A 182 6.00 11.72 7.85
N HIS A 183 6.50 12.39 8.90
CA HIS A 183 5.85 13.51 9.56
C HIS A 183 5.95 14.83 8.76
N SER A 184 5.10 15.80 9.10
CA SER A 184 5.23 17.17 8.58
C SER A 184 6.49 17.81 9.18
N SER A 185 7.45 18.17 8.32
CA SER A 185 8.75 18.74 8.71
C SER A 185 8.61 20.17 9.24
N THR A 186 8.04 20.31 10.44
CA THR A 186 8.11 21.56 11.20
C THR A 186 9.42 21.58 12.00
N PRO A 187 10.10 22.73 12.14
CA PRO A 187 11.33 22.82 12.94
C PRO A 187 11.16 22.31 14.37
N TRP A 188 9.96 22.45 14.93
CA TRP A 188 9.62 21.92 16.26
C TRP A 188 9.62 20.38 16.27
N ALA A 189 8.98 19.74 15.30
CA ALA A 189 8.92 18.28 15.22
C ALA A 189 10.32 17.66 15.07
N ASP A 190 11.14 18.24 14.19
CA ASP A 190 12.50 17.76 13.94
C ASP A 190 13.38 17.92 15.19
N GLU A 191 13.27 19.05 15.90
CA GLU A 191 13.99 19.27 17.16
C GLU A 191 13.57 18.29 18.25
N LYS A 192 12.26 18.01 18.41
CA LYS A 192 11.76 17.06 19.41
C LYS A 192 12.16 15.61 19.11
N LEU A 193 12.07 15.20 17.85
CA LEU A 193 12.57 13.88 17.43
C LEU A 193 14.07 13.75 17.68
N TYR A 194 14.85 14.78 17.33
CA TYR A 194 16.29 14.78 17.58
C TYR A 194 16.60 14.68 19.08
N GLN A 195 15.91 15.43 19.94
CA GLN A 195 16.09 15.35 21.40
C GLN A 195 15.83 13.94 21.93
N LEU A 196 14.73 13.31 21.52
CA LEU A 196 14.38 11.94 21.91
C LEU A 196 15.44 10.94 21.43
N ILE A 197 15.76 10.96 20.14
CA ILE A 197 16.69 10.00 19.51
C ILE A 197 18.10 10.17 20.09
N ASN A 198 18.57 11.41 20.27
CA ASN A 198 19.89 11.69 20.82
C ASN A 198 19.99 11.25 22.29
N HIS A 199 18.95 11.44 23.11
CA HIS A 199 18.94 10.93 24.48
C HIS A 199 19.07 9.41 24.52
N ARG A 200 18.28 8.70 23.70
CA ARG A 200 18.34 7.23 23.61
C ARG A 200 19.69 6.74 23.05
N TYR A 201 20.31 7.50 22.16
CA TYR A 201 21.63 7.21 21.63
C TYR A 201 22.70 7.28 22.72
N GLN A 202 22.70 8.36 23.51
CA GLN A 202 23.64 8.54 24.62
C GLN A 202 23.49 7.46 25.69
N GLY A 203 22.25 7.06 25.99
CA GLY A 203 21.95 5.97 26.91
C GLY A 203 22.08 4.56 26.32
N ARG A 204 22.40 4.42 25.03
CA ARG A 204 22.40 3.15 24.28
C ARG A 204 21.13 2.32 24.48
N MET A 205 19.99 3.00 24.61
CA MET A 205 18.72 2.36 24.94
C MET A 205 18.15 1.59 23.74
N PRO A 206 17.64 0.36 23.92
CA PRO A 206 17.09 -0.46 22.84
C PRO A 206 15.99 0.27 22.07
N THR A 207 16.18 0.42 20.76
CA THR A 207 15.21 1.16 19.93
C THR A 207 15.08 0.54 18.55
N VAL A 208 13.85 0.34 18.09
CA VAL A 208 13.55 -0.10 16.73
C VAL A 208 13.00 1.09 15.95
N PHE A 209 13.50 1.31 14.75
CA PHE A 209 13.03 2.34 13.84
C PHE A 209 12.52 1.69 12.57
N THR A 210 11.40 2.19 12.04
CA THR A 210 11.03 1.93 10.64
C THR A 210 11.04 3.22 9.86
N THR A 211 11.46 3.16 8.60
CA THR A 211 11.40 4.32 7.71
C THR A 211 11.14 3.90 6.27
N ALA A 212 10.32 4.68 5.58
CA ALA A 212 10.13 4.53 4.14
C ALA A 212 11.27 5.16 3.32
N LYS A 213 12.08 6.03 3.95
CA LYS A 213 13.19 6.78 3.36
C LYS A 213 14.49 6.02 3.48
N GLU A 214 15.44 6.32 2.58
CA GLU A 214 16.82 5.90 2.82
C GLU A 214 17.43 6.71 3.97
N ILE A 215 18.39 6.14 4.71
CA ILE A 215 19.04 6.88 5.81
C ILE A 215 19.67 8.17 5.28
N SER A 216 20.25 8.15 4.07
CA SER A 216 20.85 9.32 3.43
C SER A 216 19.87 10.46 3.13
N GLU A 217 18.56 10.21 3.21
CA GLU A 217 17.49 11.18 2.95
C GLU A 217 16.92 11.77 4.26
N LEU A 218 17.29 11.24 5.42
CA LEU A 218 16.89 11.76 6.72
C LEU A 218 17.68 13.03 7.08
N ASP A 219 17.27 13.73 8.14
CA ASP A 219 18.04 14.86 8.66
C ASP A 219 19.49 14.44 8.98
N PRO A 220 20.53 15.22 8.58
CA PRO A 220 21.94 14.87 8.76
C PRO A 220 22.33 14.44 10.19
N ARG A 221 21.68 15.01 11.21
CA ARG A 221 21.93 14.65 12.61
C ARG A 221 21.38 13.25 12.91
N LEU A 222 20.20 12.92 12.38
CA LEU A 222 19.63 11.57 12.48
C LEU A 222 20.44 10.54 11.69
N GLN A 223 20.97 10.90 10.51
CA GLN A 223 21.81 10.00 9.71
C GLN A 223 23.02 9.52 10.52
N THR A 224 23.69 10.46 11.21
CA THR A 224 24.88 10.16 12.01
C THR A 224 24.58 9.18 13.16
N ARG A 225 23.38 9.28 13.76
CA ARG A 225 22.97 8.43 14.89
C ARG A 225 22.50 7.06 14.43
N LEU A 226 21.63 7.02 13.42
CA LEU A 226 21.05 5.79 12.88
C LEU A 226 22.07 4.98 12.06
N GLY A 227 23.08 5.64 11.49
CA GLY A 227 24.16 5.01 10.73
C GLY A 227 25.35 4.56 11.57
N ASP A 228 25.35 4.78 12.89
CA ASP A 228 26.44 4.34 13.77
C ASP A 228 26.44 2.82 13.89
N VAL A 229 27.37 2.16 13.18
CA VAL A 229 27.51 0.70 13.13
C VAL A 229 27.82 0.06 14.49
N ALA A 230 28.29 0.82 15.48
CA ALA A 230 28.56 0.31 16.81
C ALA A 230 27.28 0.13 17.64
N LEU A 231 26.21 0.84 17.28
CA LEU A 231 24.93 0.79 17.98
C LEU A 231 23.80 0.25 17.10
N SER A 232 23.83 0.52 15.80
CA SER A 232 22.71 0.35 14.87
C SER A 232 22.95 -0.74 13.84
N ARG A 233 22.01 -1.67 13.76
CA ARG A 233 21.90 -2.68 12.70
C ARG A 233 20.86 -2.21 11.67
N LEU A 234 21.33 -1.88 10.47
CA LEU A 234 20.48 -1.42 9.37
C LEU A 234 20.08 -2.56 8.44
N HIS A 235 18.78 -2.79 8.30
CA HIS A 235 18.22 -3.69 7.30
C HIS A 235 17.38 -2.95 6.28
N ARG A 236 17.86 -2.93 5.05
CA ARG A 236 17.08 -2.53 3.88
C ARG A 236 16.30 -3.75 3.37
N LEU A 237 14.98 -3.76 3.59
CA LEU A 237 14.12 -4.92 3.33
C LEU A 237 13.90 -5.18 1.84
N GLU A 238 13.79 -4.12 1.03
CA GLU A 238 13.66 -4.23 -0.42
C GLU A 238 14.49 -3.17 -1.13
N SER A 239 15.06 -3.54 -2.28
CA SER A 239 15.80 -2.67 -3.17
C SER A 239 14.84 -1.85 -4.03
N GLY A 240 14.32 -0.75 -3.50
CA GLY A 240 13.56 0.21 -4.28
C GLY A 240 13.78 1.63 -3.75
N PRO A 241 13.77 2.66 -4.60
CA PRO A 241 13.76 4.04 -4.12
C PRO A 241 12.58 4.25 -3.16
N ALA A 242 12.83 4.99 -2.08
CA ALA A 242 11.85 5.43 -1.11
C ALA A 242 10.66 6.09 -1.82
N GLY A 243 9.53 5.36 -1.91
CA GLY A 243 8.37 5.76 -2.72
C GLY A 243 7.90 4.67 -3.69
N GLY A 244 7.87 3.41 -3.24
CA GLY A 244 7.51 2.23 -4.01
C GLY A 244 6.22 2.35 -4.86
N LEU A 245 6.27 1.64 -6.00
CA LEU A 245 5.20 1.43 -6.98
C LEU A 245 3.90 0.86 -6.36
N GLY A 246 3.99 0.22 -5.19
CA GLY A 246 2.89 -0.56 -4.59
C GLY A 246 1.64 0.23 -4.19
N ASP A 247 1.74 1.55 -4.00
CA ASP A 247 0.55 2.38 -3.73
C ASP A 247 -0.09 2.96 -5.00
N LEU A 248 0.61 2.94 -6.14
CA LEU A 248 0.09 3.46 -7.41
C LEU A 248 -0.35 2.37 -8.38
N ASP A 249 0.26 1.19 -8.32
CA ASP A 249 -0.06 0.12 -9.24
C ASP A 249 -1.41 -0.51 -8.87
N ALA A 250 -2.47 -0.04 -9.54
CA ALA A 250 -3.81 -0.51 -9.24
C ALA A 250 -4.00 -2.00 -9.59
N LEU A 251 -3.07 -2.63 -10.33
CA LEU A 251 -3.12 -4.09 -10.53
C LEU A 251 -2.97 -4.89 -9.24
N ASP A 252 -2.58 -4.27 -8.11
CA ASP A 252 -2.59 -4.94 -6.80
C ASP A 252 -3.99 -5.00 -6.16
N LEU A 253 -4.97 -4.27 -6.71
CA LEU A 253 -6.35 -4.31 -6.23
C LEU A 253 -7.02 -5.66 -6.57
N PRO A 254 -7.72 -6.30 -5.61
CA PRO A 254 -8.27 -7.65 -5.81
C PRO A 254 -9.19 -7.82 -7.01
N LEU A 255 -9.93 -6.76 -7.38
CA LEU A 255 -10.82 -6.79 -8.54
C LEU A 255 -10.03 -6.77 -9.85
N LEU A 256 -8.99 -5.92 -9.94
CA LEU A 256 -8.16 -5.77 -11.14
C LEU A 256 -7.28 -6.99 -11.38
N GLN A 257 -6.76 -7.63 -10.33
CA GLN A 257 -6.03 -8.91 -10.44
C GLN A 257 -6.84 -10.02 -11.13
N ARG A 258 -8.16 -10.02 -10.94
CA ARG A 258 -9.06 -11.03 -11.52
C ARG A 258 -9.42 -10.72 -12.98
N MET A 259 -9.11 -9.54 -13.48
CA MET A 259 -9.41 -9.14 -14.86
C MET A 259 -8.34 -9.69 -15.80
N THR A 260 -8.62 -10.83 -16.41
CA THR A 260 -7.74 -11.47 -17.41
C THR A 260 -8.46 -11.65 -18.74
N PHE A 261 -7.71 -11.88 -19.82
CA PHE A 261 -8.29 -12.21 -21.13
C PHE A 261 -9.21 -13.43 -21.08
N LYS A 262 -8.91 -14.41 -20.20
CA LYS A 262 -9.72 -15.63 -20.02
C LYS A 262 -11.07 -15.34 -19.36
N THR A 263 -11.12 -14.37 -18.45
CA THR A 263 -12.34 -13.97 -17.73
C THR A 263 -13.16 -12.91 -18.47
N PHE A 264 -12.66 -12.42 -19.61
CA PHE A 264 -13.35 -11.40 -20.40
C PHE A 264 -14.38 -12.06 -21.30
N ASP A 265 -15.66 -11.78 -21.03
CA ASP A 265 -16.76 -12.24 -21.86
C ASP A 265 -17.48 -11.04 -22.53
N PRO A 266 -17.31 -10.85 -23.85
CA PRO A 266 -17.99 -9.82 -24.62
C PRO A 266 -19.52 -9.92 -24.57
N GLN A 267 -20.08 -11.14 -24.48
CA GLN A 267 -21.54 -11.38 -24.56
C GLN A 267 -22.30 -10.85 -23.35
N HIS A 268 -21.62 -10.70 -22.21
CA HIS A 268 -22.20 -10.10 -21.00
C HIS A 268 -22.23 -8.57 -21.04
N LEU A 269 -21.51 -7.93 -21.98
CA LEU A 269 -21.37 -6.47 -22.04
C LEU A 269 -22.34 -5.81 -23.02
N GLU A 270 -22.78 -6.53 -24.05
CA GLU A 270 -23.65 -5.98 -25.09
C GLU A 270 -24.45 -7.10 -25.79
N SER A 271 -25.68 -6.80 -26.17
CA SER A 271 -26.57 -7.70 -26.89
C SER A 271 -26.64 -7.38 -28.39
N ASP A 272 -26.27 -6.16 -28.79
CA ASP A 272 -26.20 -5.76 -30.19
C ASP A 272 -25.03 -6.45 -30.93
N ARG A 273 -25.34 -7.06 -32.09
CA ARG A 273 -24.35 -7.83 -32.88
C ARG A 273 -23.22 -6.98 -33.45
N GLN A 274 -23.49 -5.73 -33.83
CA GLN A 274 -22.46 -4.86 -34.40
C GLN A 274 -21.52 -4.36 -33.30
N GLU A 275 -22.06 -3.95 -32.16
CA GLU A 275 -21.25 -3.54 -31.02
C GLU A 275 -20.44 -4.70 -30.41
N LEU A 276 -21.00 -5.91 -30.39
CA LEU A 276 -20.27 -7.13 -29.99
C LEU A 276 -19.04 -7.38 -30.85
N LYS A 277 -19.17 -7.21 -32.18
CA LYS A 277 -18.04 -7.38 -33.10
C LYS A 277 -16.93 -6.38 -32.80
N LEU A 278 -17.26 -5.12 -32.52
CA LEU A 278 -16.29 -4.10 -32.12
C LEU A 278 -15.56 -4.47 -30.82
N ILE A 279 -16.29 -4.97 -29.82
CA ILE A 279 -15.70 -5.41 -28.54
C ILE A 279 -14.78 -6.63 -28.74
N GLN A 280 -15.17 -7.59 -29.59
CA GLN A 280 -14.33 -8.75 -29.92
C GLN A 280 -13.08 -8.36 -30.69
N ASP A 281 -13.19 -7.44 -31.65
CA ASP A 281 -12.05 -6.90 -32.38
C ASP A 281 -11.10 -6.14 -31.44
N ALA A 282 -11.66 -5.37 -30.48
CA ALA A 282 -10.88 -4.70 -29.44
C ALA A 282 -10.16 -5.70 -28.52
N GLN A 283 -10.82 -6.79 -28.11
CA GLN A 283 -10.20 -7.86 -27.32
C GLN A 283 -9.03 -8.52 -28.08
N ARG A 284 -9.22 -8.80 -29.38
CA ARG A 284 -8.16 -9.40 -30.22
C ARG A 284 -6.95 -8.48 -30.36
N GLN A 285 -7.19 -7.19 -30.59
CA GLN A 285 -6.11 -6.20 -30.69
C GLN A 285 -5.42 -5.97 -29.34
N ALA A 286 -6.16 -5.99 -28.24
CA ALA A 286 -5.62 -5.94 -26.89
C ALA A 286 -4.68 -7.13 -26.59
N LEU A 287 -5.07 -8.34 -27.00
CA LEU A 287 -4.21 -9.53 -26.84
C LEU A 287 -2.93 -9.40 -27.68
N LYS A 288 -3.04 -9.00 -28.94
CA LYS A 288 -1.88 -8.77 -29.82
C LYS A 288 -0.91 -7.72 -29.23
N PHE A 289 -1.45 -6.63 -28.70
CA PHE A 289 -0.65 -5.62 -27.99
C PHE A 289 0.00 -6.19 -26.73
N ALA A 290 -0.70 -7.03 -25.96
CA ALA A 290 -0.15 -7.66 -24.78
C ALA A 290 0.97 -8.67 -25.08
N GLU A 291 0.95 -9.32 -26.26
CA GLU A 291 2.03 -10.18 -26.71
C GLU A 291 3.29 -9.37 -27.06
N GLU A 292 3.11 -8.29 -27.82
CA GLU A 292 4.20 -7.43 -28.28
C GLU A 292 3.82 -5.94 -28.08
N PRO A 293 4.05 -5.39 -26.87
CA PRO A 293 3.65 -4.02 -26.56
C PRO A 293 4.55 -3.05 -27.34
N LYS A 294 3.94 -2.41 -28.33
CA LYS A 294 4.51 -1.35 -29.17
C LYS A 294 3.47 -0.27 -29.34
N ASP A 295 3.92 0.97 -29.42
CA ASP A 295 3.06 2.12 -29.68
C ASP A 295 1.96 2.27 -28.62
N TRP A 296 0.90 3.00 -28.94
CA TRP A 296 -0.19 3.31 -28.02
C TRP A 296 -1.47 2.58 -28.39
N LEU A 297 -2.21 2.16 -27.36
CA LEU A 297 -3.53 1.55 -27.50
C LEU A 297 -4.56 2.32 -26.69
N VAL A 298 -5.53 2.93 -27.37
CA VAL A 298 -6.55 3.77 -26.72
C VAL A 298 -7.90 3.07 -26.77
N PHE A 299 -8.47 2.75 -25.61
CA PHE A 299 -9.86 2.29 -25.50
C PHE A 299 -10.78 3.49 -25.27
N ALA A 300 -11.59 3.82 -26.27
CA ALA A 300 -12.54 4.94 -26.21
C ALA A 300 -13.98 4.42 -26.19
N GLY A 301 -14.78 4.81 -25.19
CA GLY A 301 -16.15 4.30 -25.07
C GLY A 301 -16.90 4.79 -23.85
N LYS A 302 -18.23 4.60 -23.83
CA LYS A 302 -19.06 4.89 -22.65
C LYS A 302 -18.68 4.02 -21.44
N ALA A 303 -19.07 4.44 -20.24
CA ALA A 303 -18.90 3.66 -19.02
C ALA A 303 -19.55 2.26 -19.16
N GLY A 304 -18.99 1.27 -18.46
CA GLY A 304 -19.53 -0.10 -18.42
C GLY A 304 -19.22 -0.99 -19.63
N ARG A 305 -18.50 -0.51 -20.65
CA ARG A 305 -18.18 -1.30 -21.87
C ARG A 305 -16.90 -2.15 -21.80
N GLY A 306 -16.33 -2.35 -20.61
CA GLY A 306 -15.16 -3.24 -20.43
C GLY A 306 -13.78 -2.64 -20.74
N LYS A 307 -13.66 -1.31 -20.93
CA LYS A 307 -12.38 -0.61 -21.17
C LYS A 307 -11.31 -0.95 -20.12
N THR A 308 -11.60 -0.64 -18.85
CA THR A 308 -10.74 -0.95 -17.69
C THR A 308 -10.42 -2.43 -17.61
N ARG A 309 -11.37 -3.30 -17.98
CA ARG A 309 -11.16 -4.75 -17.95
C ARG A 309 -10.15 -5.23 -18.99
N LEU A 310 -10.21 -4.70 -20.21
CA LEU A 310 -9.21 -5.00 -21.24
C LEU A 310 -7.85 -4.40 -20.90
N ALA A 311 -7.82 -3.17 -20.38
CA ALA A 311 -6.59 -2.54 -19.92
C ALA A 311 -5.92 -3.34 -18.79
N ALA A 312 -6.68 -3.76 -17.78
CA ALA A 312 -6.18 -4.59 -16.70
C ALA A 312 -5.75 -5.99 -17.18
N ALA A 313 -6.45 -6.57 -18.17
CA ALA A 313 -6.06 -7.83 -18.78
C ALA A 313 -4.70 -7.75 -19.50
N ILE A 314 -4.43 -6.66 -20.22
CA ILE A 314 -3.10 -6.38 -20.80
C ILE A 314 -2.05 -6.31 -19.69
N GLY A 315 -2.34 -5.52 -18.65
CA GLY A 315 -1.45 -5.35 -17.50
C GLY A 315 -1.10 -6.70 -16.84
N ASN A 316 -2.11 -7.47 -16.46
CA ASN A 316 -1.94 -8.79 -15.84
C ASN A 316 -1.20 -9.79 -16.74
N TYR A 317 -1.39 -9.73 -18.06
CA TYR A 317 -0.67 -10.58 -19.01
C TYR A 317 0.82 -10.22 -19.05
N ARG A 318 1.15 -8.93 -19.16
CA ARG A 318 2.53 -8.45 -19.27
C ARG A 318 3.30 -8.51 -17.95
N ARG A 319 2.63 -8.31 -16.82
CA ARG A 319 3.27 -8.25 -15.50
C ARG A 319 4.03 -9.53 -15.13
N GLN A 320 3.66 -10.66 -15.72
CA GLN A 320 4.38 -11.93 -15.55
C GLN A 320 5.76 -11.95 -16.22
N ALA A 321 5.91 -11.23 -17.34
CA ALA A 321 7.14 -11.18 -18.13
C ALA A 321 7.94 -9.89 -17.90
N ASP A 322 7.28 -8.83 -17.44
CA ASP A 322 7.85 -7.51 -17.26
C ASP A 322 7.38 -6.89 -15.94
N PRO A 323 8.23 -6.83 -14.91
CA PRO A 323 7.89 -6.20 -13.63
C PRO A 323 7.79 -4.67 -13.71
N GLY A 324 8.17 -4.05 -14.84
CA GLY A 324 8.08 -2.60 -15.07
C GLY A 324 6.71 -2.10 -15.55
N VAL A 325 5.73 -3.00 -15.71
CA VAL A 325 4.35 -2.65 -16.05
C VAL A 325 3.74 -1.85 -14.90
N LEU A 326 3.18 -0.69 -15.21
CA LEU A 326 2.54 0.18 -14.24
C LEU A 326 1.10 0.49 -14.69
N PHE A 327 0.12 0.13 -13.86
CA PHE A 327 -1.27 0.53 -14.05
C PHE A 327 -1.64 1.61 -13.07
N VAL A 328 -2.10 2.76 -13.55
CA VAL A 328 -2.53 3.88 -12.71
C VAL A 328 -3.95 4.30 -13.06
N ILE A 329 -4.73 4.59 -12.04
CA ILE A 329 -5.97 5.33 -12.17
C ILE A 329 -5.58 6.80 -12.23
N VAL A 330 -5.94 7.48 -13.33
CA VAL A 330 -5.54 8.88 -13.58
C VAL A 330 -5.94 9.83 -12.44
N PRO A 331 -7.19 9.79 -11.91
CA PRO A 331 -7.58 10.47 -10.67
C PRO A 331 -6.55 10.36 -9.55
N ASP A 332 -6.22 9.14 -9.14
CA ASP A 332 -5.37 8.84 -8.00
C ASP A 332 -3.92 9.27 -8.26
N LEU A 333 -3.45 9.11 -9.49
CA LEU A 333 -2.13 9.61 -9.92
C LEU A 333 -2.02 11.12 -9.73
N LEU A 334 -3.02 11.88 -10.17
CA LEU A 334 -3.03 13.34 -10.08
C LEU A 334 -3.08 13.81 -8.63
N ASP A 335 -3.92 13.19 -7.80
CA ASP A 335 -3.97 13.48 -6.36
C ASP A 335 -2.64 13.17 -5.69
N ARG A 336 -1.99 12.06 -6.05
CA ARG A 336 -0.66 11.71 -5.51
C ARG A 336 0.41 12.68 -5.96
N LEU A 337 0.46 13.02 -7.25
CA LEU A 337 1.38 14.04 -7.78
C LEU A 337 1.17 15.39 -7.08
N ARG A 338 -0.07 15.78 -6.83
CA ARG A 338 -0.40 17.01 -6.11
C ARG A 338 0.06 16.96 -4.66
N SER A 339 -0.16 15.84 -3.96
CA SER A 339 0.30 15.64 -2.58
C SER A 339 1.82 15.63 -2.45
N SER A 340 2.53 15.16 -3.49
CA SER A 340 4.00 15.17 -3.54
C SER A 340 4.60 16.55 -3.83
N PHE A 341 3.77 17.53 -4.20
CA PHE A 341 4.19 18.89 -4.48
C PHE A 341 4.45 19.65 -3.17
N ASN A 342 5.65 19.49 -2.61
CA ASN A 342 6.12 20.24 -1.45
C ASN A 342 7.33 21.10 -1.84
N SER A 343 7.26 22.41 -1.56
CA SER A 343 8.35 23.37 -1.84
C SER A 343 9.66 23.05 -1.11
N GLN A 344 9.62 22.20 -0.08
CA GLN A 344 10.78 21.75 0.70
C GLN A 344 11.44 20.47 0.15
N ASN A 345 10.76 19.68 -0.71
CA ASN A 345 11.32 18.46 -1.29
C ASN A 345 10.90 18.25 -2.76
N PRO A 346 11.52 18.98 -3.71
CA PRO A 346 11.24 18.85 -5.14
C PRO A 346 11.50 17.45 -5.70
N LYS A 347 12.45 16.71 -5.09
CA LYS A 347 12.87 15.38 -5.58
C LYS A 347 11.77 14.34 -5.52
N ALA A 348 10.90 14.36 -4.50
CA ALA A 348 9.83 13.38 -4.37
C ALA A 348 8.82 13.46 -5.51
N PHE A 349 8.47 14.68 -5.95
CA PHE A 349 7.65 14.90 -7.13
C PHE A 349 8.38 14.43 -8.39
N ASP A 350 9.63 14.85 -8.57
CA ASP A 350 10.41 14.55 -9.76
C ASP A 350 10.61 13.04 -9.92
N ASP A 351 10.99 12.33 -8.85
CA ASP A 351 11.20 10.88 -8.87
C ASP A 351 9.91 10.11 -9.17
N LEU A 352 8.78 10.53 -8.59
CA LEU A 352 7.46 9.94 -8.86
C LEU A 352 7.07 10.16 -10.32
N PHE A 353 7.20 11.39 -10.79
CA PHE A 353 6.85 11.75 -12.16
C PHE A 353 7.75 11.03 -13.16
N GLU A 354 9.05 10.98 -12.92
CA GLU A 354 10.03 10.26 -13.74
C GLU A 354 9.74 8.76 -13.81
N ARG A 355 9.35 8.15 -12.70
CA ARG A 355 8.99 6.73 -12.65
C ARG A 355 7.76 6.41 -13.49
N VAL A 356 6.69 7.21 -13.36
CA VAL A 356 5.48 7.05 -14.19
C VAL A 356 5.83 7.30 -15.66
N ARG A 357 6.65 8.32 -15.92
CA ARG A 357 7.08 8.73 -17.25
C ARG A 357 7.91 7.67 -17.98
N SER A 358 8.78 6.96 -17.26
CA SER A 358 9.74 5.98 -17.81
C SER A 358 9.29 4.51 -17.71
N ALA A 359 8.10 4.22 -17.19
CA ALA A 359 7.57 2.85 -17.09
C ALA A 359 7.62 2.10 -18.44
N SER A 360 8.01 0.82 -18.41
CA SER A 360 8.18 -0.01 -19.62
C SER A 360 6.87 -0.19 -20.38
N LEU A 361 5.77 -0.32 -19.64
CA LEU A 361 4.40 -0.22 -20.12
C LEU A 361 3.59 0.59 -19.11
N LEU A 362 3.01 1.70 -19.56
CA LEU A 362 2.13 2.53 -18.73
C LEU A 362 0.68 2.34 -19.15
N ILE A 363 -0.18 2.01 -18.20
CA ILE A 363 -1.63 1.91 -18.40
C ILE A 363 -2.29 3.05 -17.62
N LEU A 364 -2.88 4.00 -18.33
CA LEU A 364 -3.63 5.13 -17.79
C LEU A 364 -5.12 4.82 -17.86
N ASP A 365 -5.73 4.45 -16.73
CA ASP A 365 -7.16 4.19 -16.64
C ASP A 365 -7.94 5.46 -16.30
N ASP A 366 -9.10 5.62 -16.93
CA ASP A 366 -10.07 6.70 -16.73
C ASP A 366 -9.51 8.11 -17.03
N LEU A 367 -8.84 8.24 -18.18
CA LEU A 367 -8.38 9.54 -18.69
C LEU A 367 -9.58 10.42 -19.06
N GLY A 368 -9.98 11.30 -18.14
CA GLY A 368 -10.96 12.35 -18.41
C GLY A 368 -11.99 12.66 -17.32
N SER A 369 -12.08 11.88 -16.25
CA SER A 369 -12.98 12.18 -15.13
C SER A 369 -12.52 13.40 -14.29
N GLN A 370 -11.27 13.86 -14.47
CA GLN A 370 -10.60 14.88 -13.65
C GLN A 370 -10.01 16.08 -14.43
N THR A 371 -10.31 16.24 -15.72
CA THR A 371 -9.75 17.29 -16.59
C THR A 371 -10.18 18.73 -16.28
N GLY A 372 -10.81 18.98 -15.12
CA GLY A 372 -11.29 20.31 -14.76
C GLY A 372 -10.22 21.34 -14.34
N THR A 373 -8.98 20.91 -14.04
CA THR A 373 -7.91 21.84 -13.59
C THR A 373 -6.80 21.98 -14.63
N ALA A 374 -6.38 23.22 -14.90
CA ALA A 374 -5.28 23.51 -15.84
C ALA A 374 -3.96 22.81 -15.46
N TRP A 375 -3.73 22.57 -14.16
CA TRP A 375 -2.58 21.82 -13.67
C TRP A 375 -2.61 20.35 -14.08
N ALA A 376 -3.76 19.69 -13.94
CA ALA A 376 -3.92 18.28 -14.33
C ALA A 376 -3.70 18.09 -15.83
N GLU A 377 -4.27 18.98 -16.66
CA GLU A 377 -4.07 18.96 -18.10
C GLU A 377 -2.59 19.13 -18.48
N GLU A 378 -1.90 20.07 -17.86
CA GLU A 378 -0.47 20.33 -18.10
C GLU A 378 0.38 19.10 -17.74
N LYS A 379 0.13 18.47 -16.58
CA LYS A 379 0.90 17.28 -16.15
C LYS A 379 0.62 16.05 -16.99
N LEU A 380 -0.63 15.82 -17.38
CA LEU A 380 -0.96 14.76 -18.32
C LEU A 380 -0.32 15.00 -19.69
N PHE A 381 -0.31 16.25 -20.17
CA PHE A 381 0.34 16.59 -21.42
C PHE A 381 1.85 16.37 -21.35
N GLN A 382 2.53 16.78 -20.28
CA GLN A 382 3.97 16.55 -20.08
C GLN A 382 4.30 15.05 -20.11
N LEU A 383 3.53 14.23 -19.39
CA LEU A 383 3.69 12.79 -19.33
C LEU A 383 3.52 12.14 -20.71
N LEU A 384 2.38 12.42 -21.36
CA LEU A 384 2.03 11.83 -22.65
C LEU A 384 2.96 12.31 -23.77
N ASN A 385 3.33 13.59 -23.77
CA ASN A 385 4.26 14.14 -24.76
C ASN A 385 5.62 13.44 -24.69
N TYR A 386 6.16 13.22 -23.49
CA TYR A 386 7.42 12.48 -23.35
C TYR A 386 7.30 11.06 -23.88
N ARG A 387 6.26 10.33 -23.46
CA ARG A 387 6.08 8.92 -23.87
C ARG A 387 5.85 8.79 -25.38
N TYR A 388 5.21 9.77 -25.99
CA TYR A 388 5.02 9.84 -27.43
C TYR A 388 6.37 10.03 -28.14
N ASN A 389 7.18 11.00 -27.69
CA ASN A 389 8.48 11.28 -28.29
C ASN A 389 9.50 10.14 -28.08
N ALA A 390 9.38 9.42 -26.97
CA ALA A 390 10.21 8.28 -26.63
C ALA A 390 9.66 6.94 -27.16
N CYS A 391 8.53 6.95 -27.89
CA CYS A 391 7.83 5.77 -28.41
C CYS A 391 7.59 4.68 -27.36
N LEU A 392 7.28 5.08 -26.13
CA LEU A 392 7.07 4.14 -25.02
C LEU A 392 5.66 3.53 -25.07
N PRO A 393 5.52 2.20 -24.91
CA PRO A 393 4.23 1.52 -24.95
C PRO A 393 3.24 2.09 -23.93
N THR A 394 2.06 2.51 -24.38
CA THR A 394 1.09 3.17 -23.50
C THR A 394 -0.33 2.72 -23.79
N VAL A 395 -1.06 2.26 -22.77
CA VAL A 395 -2.48 1.95 -22.88
C VAL A 395 -3.27 3.06 -22.19
N ILE A 396 -4.34 3.53 -22.83
CA ILE A 396 -5.17 4.60 -22.29
C ILE A 396 -6.64 4.17 -22.36
N THR A 397 -7.39 4.33 -21.28
CA THR A 397 -8.85 4.25 -21.34
C THR A 397 -9.46 5.63 -21.18
N THR A 398 -10.48 5.93 -21.98
CA THR A 398 -11.18 7.22 -21.89
C THR A 398 -12.65 7.08 -22.24
N SER A 399 -13.48 7.90 -21.61
CA SER A 399 -14.87 8.13 -21.98
C SER A 399 -15.13 9.52 -22.57
N LEU A 400 -14.08 10.32 -22.79
CA LEU A 400 -14.21 11.65 -23.37
C LEU A 400 -14.39 11.60 -24.88
N THR A 401 -15.19 12.53 -25.40
CA THR A 401 -15.30 12.77 -26.83
C THR A 401 -14.27 13.83 -27.26
N ARG A 402 -14.08 14.01 -28.57
CA ARG A 402 -13.25 15.10 -29.12
C ARG A 402 -13.59 16.48 -28.57
N LYS A 403 -14.86 16.74 -28.23
CA LYS A 403 -15.32 18.04 -27.73
C LYS A 403 -14.91 18.30 -26.28
N ASP A 404 -14.78 17.23 -25.50
CA ASP A 404 -14.54 17.29 -24.06
C ASP A 404 -13.05 17.13 -23.71
N MET A 405 -12.22 16.77 -24.70
CA MET A 405 -10.80 16.53 -24.54
C MET A 405 -9.96 17.73 -24.99
N ASN A 406 -8.92 18.06 -24.23
CA ASN A 406 -7.94 19.05 -24.62
C ASN A 406 -7.33 18.71 -26.00
N ALA A 407 -7.30 19.70 -26.90
CA ALA A 407 -6.86 19.51 -28.29
C ALA A 407 -5.43 18.97 -28.43
N ARG A 408 -4.53 19.31 -27.47
CA ARG A 408 -3.15 18.84 -27.47
C ARG A 408 -3.02 17.38 -27.06
N LEU A 409 -3.86 16.92 -26.14
CA LEU A 409 -3.93 15.51 -25.76
C LEU A 409 -4.54 14.71 -26.92
N PHE A 410 -5.66 15.19 -27.45
CA PHE A 410 -6.38 14.55 -28.55
C PHE A 410 -5.46 14.27 -29.74
N SER A 411 -4.66 15.26 -30.18
CA SER A 411 -3.76 15.07 -31.33
C SER A 411 -2.74 13.96 -31.15
N ARG A 412 -2.23 13.74 -29.93
CA ARG A 412 -1.31 12.62 -29.61
C ARG A 412 -2.03 11.28 -29.54
N LEU A 413 -3.21 11.26 -28.94
CA LEU A 413 -4.01 10.03 -28.83
C LEU A 413 -4.54 9.55 -30.18
N THR A 414 -4.67 10.42 -31.18
CA THR A 414 -5.19 10.07 -32.51
C THR A 414 -4.13 10.00 -33.60
N ASP A 415 -2.85 10.10 -33.26
CA ASP A 415 -1.79 10.01 -34.26
C ASP A 415 -1.72 8.57 -34.83
N PRO A 416 -2.02 8.36 -36.12
CA PRO A 416 -2.05 7.02 -36.70
C PRO A 416 -0.67 6.35 -36.79
N GLN A 417 0.43 7.10 -36.63
CA GLN A 417 1.78 6.53 -36.64
C GLN A 417 2.15 5.87 -35.30
N VAL A 418 1.54 6.32 -34.20
CA VAL A 418 1.94 5.92 -32.83
C VAL A 418 0.75 5.43 -32.01
N SER A 419 -0.50 5.60 -32.47
CA SER A 419 -1.69 5.28 -31.67
C SER A 419 -2.74 4.52 -32.46
N THR A 420 -3.19 3.41 -31.89
CA THR A 420 -4.35 2.65 -32.34
C THR A 420 -5.54 2.91 -31.43
N VAL A 421 -6.62 3.49 -31.97
CA VAL A 421 -7.84 3.79 -31.22
C VAL A 421 -8.89 2.69 -31.42
N LEU A 422 -9.24 2.01 -30.34
CA LEU A 422 -10.28 0.99 -30.26
C LEU A 422 -11.56 1.58 -29.68
N ARG A 423 -12.63 1.59 -30.48
CA ARG A 423 -13.94 2.06 -30.05
C ARG A 423 -14.70 0.92 -29.37
N MET A 424 -15.08 1.13 -28.11
CA MET A 424 -15.91 0.20 -27.36
C MET A 424 -17.39 0.53 -27.59
N GLY A 425 -17.96 -0.04 -28.66
CA GLY A 425 -19.33 0.19 -29.12
C GLY A 425 -19.44 1.37 -30.11
N SER A 426 -20.66 1.87 -30.33
CA SER A 426 -20.97 3.00 -31.25
C SER A 426 -20.46 4.38 -30.82
N PHE A 427 -19.43 4.42 -29.97
CA PHE A 427 -18.88 5.64 -29.40
C PHE A 427 -18.16 6.50 -30.45
N ASP A 428 -18.60 7.75 -30.60
CA ASP A 428 -18.03 8.69 -31.55
C ASP A 428 -16.85 9.46 -30.94
N PHE A 429 -15.70 8.78 -30.86
CA PHE A 429 -14.49 9.38 -30.32
C PHE A 429 -13.94 10.52 -31.18
N LEU A 430 -14.03 10.42 -32.52
CA LEU A 430 -13.44 11.39 -33.46
C LEU A 430 -14.36 12.59 -33.77
N GLY A 431 -15.62 12.54 -33.34
CA GLY A 431 -16.59 13.61 -33.58
C GLY A 431 -17.07 13.67 -35.02
N GLY A 432 -17.32 12.53 -35.65
CA GLY A 432 -17.89 12.49 -36.99
C GLY A 432 -19.35 12.96 -36.94
N GLU A 433 -19.66 14.10 -37.56
CA GLU A 433 -21.03 14.45 -37.88
C GLU A 433 -21.64 13.31 -38.70
N ARG A 434 -22.53 12.50 -38.09
CA ARG A 434 -23.53 11.79 -38.86
C ARG A 434 -24.54 12.82 -39.34
N GLU A 435 -24.21 13.55 -40.40
CA GLU A 435 -25.25 14.05 -41.29
C GLU A 435 -25.97 12.84 -41.90
N GLY A 436 -27.30 12.83 -41.78
CA GLY A 436 -28.16 11.91 -42.53
C GLY A 436 -28.72 10.75 -41.74
N GLU A 437 -29.67 11.03 -40.83
CA GLU A 437 -30.91 10.24 -40.70
C GLU A 437 -31.96 11.04 -39.89
N ARG A 438 -32.22 12.29 -40.31
CA ARG A 438 -33.55 12.86 -40.07
C ARG A 438 -34.46 12.28 -41.13
N GLY A 439 -35.33 11.38 -40.68
CA GLY A 439 -36.27 10.65 -41.51
C GLY A 439 -36.99 11.56 -42.50
N GLN A 440 -37.07 11.09 -43.74
CA GLN A 440 -38.17 11.43 -44.63
C GLN A 440 -39.47 10.97 -43.97
N SER A 441 -40.00 11.76 -43.04
CA SER A 441 -41.41 11.71 -42.70
C SER A 441 -42.15 12.32 -43.88
N GLY A 442 -42.52 11.47 -44.84
CA GLY A 442 -43.45 11.81 -45.89
C GLY A 442 -44.69 12.43 -45.27
N LYS A 443 -44.93 13.72 -45.55
CA LYS A 443 -46.23 14.36 -45.33
C LYS A 443 -47.23 13.70 -46.27
N ARG A 444 -47.80 12.57 -45.86
CA ARG A 444 -49.09 12.09 -46.36
C ARG A 444 -50.16 13.05 -45.85
N PHE A 445 -50.57 13.99 -46.69
CA PHE A 445 -51.81 14.73 -46.51
C PHE A 445 -53.00 13.75 -46.53
N PRO A 446 -53.94 13.80 -45.56
CA PRO A 446 -55.21 13.14 -45.73
C PRO A 446 -56.12 14.01 -46.59
N ALA A 447 -56.53 13.49 -47.74
CA ALA A 447 -57.65 14.04 -48.49
C ALA A 447 -58.94 13.90 -47.66
N ARG A 448 -59.55 15.03 -47.30
CA ARG A 448 -60.95 15.08 -46.86
C ARG A 448 -61.72 16.12 -47.67
N GLY A 449 -62.58 15.59 -48.54
CA GLY A 449 -63.98 15.98 -48.63
C GLY A 449 -64.32 17.33 -49.25
N ARG A 450 -64.71 17.31 -50.53
CA ARG A 450 -65.63 18.29 -51.12
C ARG A 450 -67.04 18.15 -50.52
N GLY A 451 -67.73 19.28 -50.36
CA GLY A 451 -69.19 19.43 -50.28
C GLY A 451 -69.64 20.14 -49.01
N ARG A 452 -70.52 21.13 -49.01
CA ARG A 452 -71.44 21.69 -50.02
C ARG A 452 -71.92 23.06 -49.51
N ARG A 453 -72.27 23.91 -50.49
CA ARG A 453 -73.18 25.08 -50.51
C ARG A 453 -74.07 25.33 -49.28
N GLY A 454 -74.27 26.61 -48.99
CA GLY A 454 -75.35 27.18 -48.19
C GLY A 454 -75.05 28.62 -47.87
#